data_AF-A0A5B1L0W1-F1
#
_entry.id   AF-A0A5B1L0W1-F1
#
_cell.length_a   1.000
_cell.length_b   1.000
_cell.length_c   1.000
_cell.angle_alpha   90.00
_cell.angle_beta   90.00
_cell.angle_gamma   90.00
#
_symmetry.space_group_name_H-M   'P 1'
#
loop_
_entity.id
_entity.type
_entity.pdbx_description
1 polymer ?
#
loop_
_entity_poly.entity_id
_entity_poly.type
_entity_poly.pdbx_seq_one_letter_code
_entity_poly.pdbx_strand_id
1 'polypeptide(L)'
;VIMKFLVVFASCVLAVSAGVTEMSAGSMSSSNKELEEKLYNSILTGDYDSAVRQSLEYENQGKGSIIQNVVNNLIIDGSRNTMEYCYKLWVGNGQHIVRKYFPYNFRLIMAGNFVKLIYRNY
;
A
#
# COMPACT_ATOMS: atom_id res chain seq x y z
N VAL A 1 3.11 30.40 44.75
CA VAL A 1 1.78 29.98 44.23
C VAL A 1 1.94 28.57 43.66
N ILE A 2 1.37 27.57 44.37
CA ILE A 2 0.82 26.29 43.89
C ILE A 2 1.78 25.34 43.10
N MET A 3 2.44 24.37 43.74
CA MET A 3 2.02 22.96 43.99
C MET A 3 2.52 21.99 42.87
N LYS A 4 3.65 21.30 43.07
CA LYS A 4 3.75 19.87 43.42
C LYS A 4 2.83 18.95 42.58
N PHE A 5 3.42 18.14 41.69
CA PHE A 5 3.13 16.70 41.63
C PHE A 5 4.32 15.95 41.04
N LEU A 6 5.01 15.26 41.95
CA LEU A 6 5.90 14.14 41.71
C LEU A 6 5.03 12.95 41.25
N VAL A 7 5.32 12.37 40.09
CA VAL A 7 4.92 10.98 39.80
C VAL A 7 6.12 10.25 39.21
N VAL A 8 6.81 9.54 40.10
CA VAL A 8 7.73 8.45 39.80
C VAL A 8 6.90 7.31 39.25
N PHE A 9 7.05 6.98 37.97
CA PHE A 9 6.54 5.70 37.47
C PHE A 9 7.60 4.63 37.70
N ALA A 10 7.22 3.72 38.58
CA ALA A 10 8.00 2.63 39.11
C ALA A 10 8.46 1.65 38.02
N SER A 11 9.67 1.17 38.24
CA SER A 11 10.27 -0.06 37.74
C SER A 11 9.30 -1.23 37.62
N CYS A 12 9.20 -1.79 36.40
CA CYS A 12 8.90 -3.20 36.19
C CYS A 12 10.13 -3.86 35.56
N VAL A 13 11.08 -4.24 36.40
CA VAL A 13 12.01 -5.34 36.09
C VAL A 13 11.20 -6.62 36.29
N LEU A 14 10.77 -7.24 35.20
CA LEU A 14 10.19 -8.58 35.24
C LEU A 14 11.26 -9.59 34.83
N ALA A 15 11.43 -10.55 35.74
CA ALA A 15 12.42 -11.58 35.73
C ALA A 15 12.31 -12.52 34.52
N VAL A 16 13.48 -13.02 34.15
CA VAL A 16 13.75 -14.22 33.36
C VAL A 16 12.74 -15.35 33.64
N SER A 17 12.11 -15.85 32.58
CA SER A 17 11.89 -17.29 32.40
C SER A 17 12.37 -17.66 31.00
N ALA A 18 13.21 -18.68 30.95
CA ALA A 18 13.70 -19.27 29.71
C ALA A 18 12.52 -19.92 28.97
N GLY A 19 12.13 -19.29 27.87
CA GLY A 19 11.15 -19.78 26.94
C GLY A 19 11.32 -18.99 25.66
N VAL A 20 11.88 -19.64 24.64
CA VAL A 20 11.96 -19.13 23.27
C VAL A 20 10.53 -18.80 22.85
N THR A 21 10.16 -17.52 22.89
CA THR A 21 9.02 -17.01 22.15
C THR A 21 9.61 -16.28 20.95
N GLU A 22 9.74 -17.05 19.88
CA GLU A 22 9.86 -16.52 18.53
C GLU A 22 8.83 -15.39 18.42
N MET A 23 9.32 -14.15 18.32
CA MET A 23 8.47 -13.02 17.95
C MET A 23 7.92 -13.37 16.59
N SER A 24 6.66 -13.81 16.60
CA SER A 24 5.93 -14.33 15.46
C SER A 24 5.90 -13.27 14.36
N ALA A 25 6.84 -13.40 13.43
CA ALA A 25 6.74 -12.85 12.08
C ALA A 25 5.58 -13.48 11.28
N GLY A 26 4.87 -14.47 11.86
CA GLY A 26 3.79 -15.20 11.23
C GLY A 26 2.42 -14.51 11.25
N SER A 27 2.13 -13.65 12.23
CA SER A 27 0.77 -13.09 12.39
C SER A 27 0.49 -11.82 11.56
N MET A 28 1.52 -11.09 11.13
CA MET A 28 1.36 -9.85 10.33
C MET A 28 1.41 -10.13 8.82
N SER A 29 2.00 -11.27 8.44
CA SER A 29 2.11 -11.73 7.05
C SER A 29 0.75 -12.18 6.49
N SER A 30 -0.04 -12.89 7.29
CA SER A 30 -1.41 -13.29 6.91
C SER A 30 -2.31 -12.09 6.67
N SER A 31 -2.25 -11.07 7.55
CA SER A 31 -3.09 -9.87 7.41
C SER A 31 -2.78 -9.06 6.16
N ASN A 32 -1.49 -8.92 5.79
CA ASN A 32 -1.15 -8.12 4.59
C ASN A 32 -1.57 -8.83 3.31
N LYS A 33 -1.48 -10.16 3.26
CA LYS A 33 -1.91 -10.93 2.10
C LYS A 33 -3.42 -10.84 1.87
N GLU A 34 -4.22 -10.86 2.94
CA GLU A 34 -5.67 -10.65 2.86
C GLU A 34 -6.02 -9.24 2.35
N LEU A 35 -5.27 -8.21 2.77
CA LEU A 35 -5.45 -6.84 2.28
C LEU A 35 -5.05 -6.70 0.81
N GLU A 36 -3.97 -7.36 0.38
CA GLU A 36 -3.57 -7.43 -1.04
C GLU A 36 -4.66 -8.07 -1.88
N GLU A 37 -5.17 -9.23 -1.46
CA GLU A 37 -6.25 -9.94 -2.16
C GLU A 37 -7.52 -9.11 -2.23
N LYS A 38 -7.90 -8.43 -1.14
CA LYS A 38 -9.06 -7.55 -1.12
C LYS A 38 -8.94 -6.37 -2.09
N LEU A 39 -7.78 -5.72 -2.12
CA LEU A 39 -7.52 -4.61 -3.05
C LEU A 39 -7.51 -5.10 -4.50
N TYR A 40 -6.82 -6.21 -4.77
CA TYR A 40 -6.76 -6.84 -6.09
C TYR A 40 -8.16 -7.21 -6.60
N ASN A 41 -8.98 -7.84 -5.76
CA ASN A 41 -10.36 -8.20 -6.10
C ASN A 41 -11.24 -6.98 -6.35
N SER A 42 -11.08 -5.90 -5.58
CA SER A 42 -11.82 -4.64 -5.83
C SER A 42 -11.49 -4.06 -7.21
N ILE A 43 -10.23 -4.17 -7.64
CA ILE A 43 -9.79 -3.72 -8.97
C ILE A 43 -10.33 -4.64 -10.07
N LEU A 44 -10.35 -5.95 -9.85
CA LEU A 44 -10.88 -6.91 -10.83
C LEU A 44 -12.39 -6.77 -11.03
N THR A 45 -13.16 -6.57 -9.97
CA THR A 45 -14.61 -6.37 -10.05
C THR A 45 -15.01 -4.99 -10.58
N GLY A 46 -14.04 -4.08 -10.73
CA GLY A 46 -14.27 -2.71 -11.20
C GLY A 46 -14.81 -1.76 -10.12
N ASP A 47 -14.78 -2.16 -8.85
CA ASP A 47 -15.07 -1.28 -7.72
C ASP A 47 -13.85 -0.37 -7.43
N TYR A 48 -13.62 0.56 -8.35
CA TYR A 48 -12.48 1.47 -8.29
C TYR A 48 -12.60 2.48 -7.16
N ASP A 49 -13.81 2.84 -6.75
CA ASP A 49 -14.02 3.79 -5.65
C ASP A 49 -13.55 3.16 -4.32
N SER A 50 -13.89 1.89 -4.09
CA SER A 50 -13.33 1.13 -2.97
C SER A 50 -11.83 0.90 -3.12
N ALA A 51 -11.32 0.62 -4.32
CA ALA A 51 -9.88 0.42 -4.53
C ALA A 51 -9.08 1.69 -4.20
N VAL A 52 -9.52 2.86 -4.67
CA VAL A 52 -8.88 4.14 -4.37
C VAL A 52 -8.90 4.44 -2.87
N ARG A 53 -10.04 4.23 -2.20
CA ARG A 53 -10.16 4.44 -0.76
C ARG A 53 -9.21 3.54 0.04
N GLN A 54 -9.15 2.24 -0.31
CA GLN A 54 -8.24 1.29 0.33
C GLN A 54 -6.77 1.69 0.13
N SER A 55 -6.39 2.10 -1.08
CA SER A 55 -5.01 2.50 -1.38
C SER A 55 -4.58 3.76 -0.63
N LEU A 56 -5.46 4.76 -0.52
CA LEU A 56 -5.20 5.95 0.29
C LEU A 56 -5.04 5.59 1.77
N GLU A 57 -5.89 4.70 2.28
CA GLU A 57 -5.80 4.20 3.66
C GLU A 57 -4.49 3.44 3.91
N TYR A 58 -4.09 2.54 3.01
CA TYR A 58 -2.86 1.77 3.15
C TYR A 58 -1.60 2.64 3.07
N GLU A 59 -1.58 3.65 2.19
CA GLU A 59 -0.47 4.60 2.14
C GLU A 59 -0.36 5.41 3.43
N ASN A 60 -1.49 5.88 3.97
CA ASN A 60 -1.52 6.62 5.24
C ASN A 60 -1.08 5.78 6.44
N GLN A 61 -1.29 4.45 6.39
CA GLN A 61 -0.82 3.51 7.41
C GLN A 61 0.63 3.07 7.21
N GLY A 62 1.34 3.59 6.20
CA GLY A 62 2.70 3.17 5.86
C GLY A 62 2.79 1.76 5.24
N LYS A 63 1.65 1.19 4.81
CA LYS A 63 1.51 -0.14 4.22
C LYS A 63 1.51 -0.13 2.69
N GLY A 64 2.13 0.87 2.06
CA GLY A 64 2.09 0.98 0.60
C GLY A 64 2.83 -0.14 -0.16
N SER A 65 3.56 -1.03 0.52
CA SER A 65 4.05 -2.29 -0.07
C SER A 65 2.90 -3.18 -0.59
N ILE A 66 1.73 -3.15 0.06
CA ILE A 66 0.51 -3.83 -0.40
C ILE A 66 0.12 -3.32 -1.79
N ILE A 67 0.14 -2.00 -1.97
CA ILE A 67 -0.20 -1.35 -3.25
C ILE A 67 0.80 -1.75 -4.33
N GLN A 68 2.10 -1.75 -3.99
CA GLN A 68 3.17 -2.16 -4.90
C GLN A 68 2.99 -3.61 -5.39
N ASN A 69 2.71 -4.53 -4.46
CA ASN A 69 2.52 -5.94 -4.77
C ASN A 69 1.30 -6.15 -5.68
N VAL A 70 0.17 -5.50 -5.37
CA VAL A 70 -1.04 -5.57 -6.19
C VAL A 70 -0.81 -5.01 -7.60
N VAL A 71 -0.12 -3.87 -7.73
CA VAL A 71 0.22 -3.29 -9.04
C VAL A 71 1.11 -4.23 -9.85
N ASN A 72 2.12 -4.84 -9.22
CA ASN A 72 2.99 -5.80 -9.89
C ASN A 72 2.19 -7.02 -10.40
N ASN A 73 1.32 -7.59 -9.56
CA ASN A 73 0.50 -8.73 -9.94
C ASN A 73 -0.45 -8.39 -11.10
N LEU A 74 -1.13 -7.24 -11.05
CA LEU A 74 -2.01 -6.78 -12.12
C LEU A 74 -1.29 -6.63 -13.47
N ILE A 75 -0.04 -6.16 -13.46
CA ILE A 75 0.80 -6.04 -14.66
C ILE A 75 1.22 -7.43 -15.17
N ILE A 76 1.64 -8.33 -14.28
CA ILE A 76 2.01 -9.71 -14.62
C ILE A 76 0.83 -10.45 -15.26
N ASP A 77 -0.36 -10.27 -14.70
CA ASP A 77 -1.58 -10.90 -15.19
C ASP A 77 -2.11 -10.27 -16.49
N GLY A 78 -1.52 -9.16 -16.95
CA GLY A 78 -1.99 -8.43 -18.12
C GLY A 78 -3.39 -7.85 -17.96
N SER A 79 -3.80 -7.54 -16.72
CA SER A 79 -5.14 -7.06 -16.43
C SER A 79 -5.34 -5.65 -16.98
N ARG A 80 -6.33 -5.49 -17.87
CA ARG A 80 -6.67 -4.18 -18.44
C ARG A 80 -7.08 -3.17 -17.36
N ASN A 81 -7.75 -3.64 -16.30
CA ASN A 81 -8.26 -2.82 -15.20
C ASN A 81 -7.15 -2.07 -14.44
N THR A 82 -5.88 -2.45 -14.64
CA THR A 82 -4.71 -1.69 -14.16
C THR A 82 -4.75 -0.24 -14.63
N MET A 83 -5.18 -0.01 -15.88
CA MET A 83 -5.25 1.33 -16.47
C MET A 83 -6.34 2.17 -15.80
N GLU A 84 -7.54 1.61 -15.64
CA GLU A 84 -8.66 2.26 -14.96
C GLU A 84 -8.34 2.56 -13.51
N TYR A 85 -7.72 1.61 -12.80
CA TYR A 85 -7.28 1.81 -11.42
C TYR A 85 -6.27 2.96 -11.30
N CYS A 86 -5.26 3.00 -12.19
CA CYS A 86 -4.29 4.09 -12.22
C CYS A 86 -4.95 5.45 -12.52
N TYR A 87 -5.87 5.49 -13.48
CA TYR A 87 -6.62 6.70 -13.81
C TYR A 87 -7.47 7.18 -12.62
N LYS A 88 -8.18 6.27 -11.95
CA LYS A 88 -9.03 6.58 -10.79
C LYS A 88 -8.21 7.11 -9.61
N LEU A 89 -7.03 6.54 -9.36
CA LEU A 89 -6.08 7.12 -8.40
C LEU A 89 -5.62 8.52 -8.83
N TRP A 90 -5.35 8.73 -10.12
CA TRP A 90 -4.85 10.01 -10.63
C TRP A 90 -5.85 11.16 -10.42
N VAL A 91 -7.14 10.92 -10.68
CA VAL A 91 -8.21 11.90 -10.47
C VAL A 91 -8.73 11.93 -9.03
N GLY A 92 -8.50 10.88 -8.24
CA GLY A 92 -8.99 10.70 -6.88
C GLY A 92 -7.99 11.07 -5.77
N ASN A 93 -7.17 12.11 -5.97
CA ASN A 93 -6.12 12.55 -5.03
C ASN A 93 -4.99 11.53 -4.73
N GLY A 94 -4.94 10.41 -5.45
CA GLY A 94 -3.94 9.35 -5.34
C GLY A 94 -2.72 9.53 -6.27
N GLN A 95 -2.47 10.73 -6.81
CA GLN A 95 -1.35 10.95 -7.74
C GLN A 95 0.02 10.59 -7.15
N HIS A 96 0.21 10.80 -5.84
CA HIS A 96 1.44 10.44 -5.14
C HIS A 96 1.64 8.91 -5.08
N ILE A 97 0.57 8.14 -4.91
CA ILE A 97 0.56 6.67 -4.97
C ILE A 97 0.99 6.21 -6.37
N VAL A 98 0.43 6.81 -7.42
CA VAL A 98 0.83 6.51 -8.81
C VAL A 98 2.31 6.75 -9.03
N ARG A 99 2.85 7.88 -8.52
CA ARG A 99 4.26 8.23 -8.66
C ARG A 99 5.21 7.29 -7.91
N LYS A 100 4.74 6.65 -6.83
CA LYS A 100 5.56 5.84 -5.93
C LYS A 100 5.55 4.35 -6.29
N TYR A 101 4.40 3.84 -6.71
CA TYR A 101 4.18 2.39 -6.85
C TYR A 101 3.97 1.89 -8.27
N PHE A 102 3.63 2.77 -9.22
CA PHE A 102 3.47 2.38 -10.60
C PHE A 102 4.75 2.59 -11.39
N PRO A 103 4.98 1.79 -12.46
CA PRO A 103 6.05 2.07 -13.39
C PRO A 103 5.95 3.47 -14.00
N TYR A 104 7.10 4.05 -14.32
CA TYR A 104 7.23 5.46 -14.71
C TYR A 104 6.34 5.87 -15.89
N ASN A 105 6.13 4.98 -16.85
CA ASN A 105 5.29 5.20 -18.03
C ASN A 105 3.82 5.48 -17.67
N PHE A 106 3.26 4.89 -16.61
CA PHE A 106 1.89 5.19 -16.16
C PHE A 106 1.75 6.67 -15.80
N ARG A 107 2.75 7.25 -15.12
CA ARG A 107 2.77 8.67 -14.80
C ARG A 107 2.76 9.53 -16.06
N LEU A 108 3.56 9.17 -17.07
CA LEU A 108 3.61 9.92 -18.33
C LEU A 108 2.27 9.90 -19.06
N ILE A 109 1.61 8.74 -19.09
CA ILE A 109 0.32 8.55 -19.72
C ILE A 109 -0.74 9.41 -19.01
N MET A 110 -0.87 9.27 -17.69
CA MET A 110 -1.92 9.96 -16.92
C MET A 110 -1.72 11.48 -16.82
N ALA A 111 -0.47 11.94 -16.82
CA ALA A 111 -0.15 13.36 -16.80
C ALA A 111 -0.24 14.04 -18.18
N GLY A 112 -0.47 13.28 -19.26
CA GLY A 112 -0.57 13.84 -20.62
C GLY A 112 0.78 14.34 -21.16
N ASN A 113 1.89 13.75 -20.74
CA ASN A 113 3.22 14.17 -21.17
C ASN A 113 3.49 13.80 -22.64
N PHE A 114 4.38 14.54 -23.30
CA PHE A 114 4.94 14.11 -24.58
C PHE A 114 5.73 12.81 -24.41
N VAL A 115 5.35 11.79 -25.17
CA VAL A 115 5.96 10.46 -25.14
C VAL A 115 6.26 9.95 -26.54
N LYS A 116 7.18 8.99 -26.64
CA LYS A 116 7.42 8.22 -27.85
C LYS A 116 6.76 6.85 -27.70
N LEU A 117 6.06 6.40 -28.73
CA LEU A 117 5.58 5.02 -28.85
C LEU A 117 6.58 4.26 -29.70
N ILE A 118 7.36 3.38 -29.07
CA ILE A 118 8.38 2.56 -29.73
C ILE A 118 7.86 1.13 -29.73
N TYR A 119 7.74 0.54 -30.92
CA TYR A 119 7.31 -0.83 -31.05
C TYR A 119 8.36 -1.76 -30.45
N ARG A 120 7.95 -2.83 -29.73
CA ARG A 120 8.91 -3.64 -28.98
C ARG A 120 9.82 -4.47 -29.88
N ASN A 121 9.34 -4.88 -31.06
CA ASN A 121 10.04 -5.84 -31.92
C ASN A 121 10.73 -5.22 -33.15
N TYR A 122 10.56 -3.91 -33.39
CA TYR A 122 11.07 -3.18 -34.55
C TYR A 122 11.63 -1.84 -34.08
#